data_AF-A0A7C8YWI2-F1
#
_entry.id   AF-A0A7C8YWI2-F1
#
_cell.length_a   1.000
_cell.length_b   1.000
_cell.length_c   1.000
_cell.angle_alpha   90.00
_cell.angle_beta   90.00
_cell.angle_gamma   90.00
#
_symmetry.space_group_name_H-M   'P 1'
#
loop_
_entity.id
_entity.type
_entity.pdbx_description
1 polymer ?
#
loop_
_entity_poly.entity_id
_entity_poly.type
_entity_poly.pdbx_seq_one_letter_code
_entity_poly.pdbx_strand_id
1 'polypeptide(L)'
;PYTNSSYMQAVRHFLGGKSESICGVVLQEALYGCGVAYTITAAVSMRAIQKSNCYHKEGREASCSYGDEFFMLIFGCIQIVMSQIPDFHDMEWLSVLATIMSFAYSSIGLALGFAKVVGNRAIKGSIGGVPVSSGLKKLTLVFQALGDIAFAYPYTNIVLEIQDTLRSPPPENQTMKKASLIAIIITTFFYLFCGCFGYAAFGNETPGNILTGFGFYEPYWLIDFANACVVVHLVGGYQVYSQP
;
A
#
# COMPACT_ATOMS: atom_id res chain seq x y z
N PRO A 1 -3.85 -34.68 -11.08
CA PRO A 1 -4.74 -33.54 -10.72
C PRO A 1 -4.34 -32.32 -11.54
N TYR A 2 -5.27 -31.68 -12.25
CA TYR A 2 -4.98 -30.43 -12.95
C TYR A 2 -4.77 -29.33 -11.91
N THR A 3 -3.58 -28.73 -11.87
CA THR A 3 -3.32 -27.49 -11.14
C THR A 3 -3.65 -26.33 -12.06
N ASN A 4 -4.42 -25.36 -11.55
CA ASN A 4 -4.59 -24.08 -12.23
C ASN A 4 -3.49 -23.16 -11.72
N SER A 5 -2.49 -22.90 -12.55
CA SER A 5 -1.30 -22.14 -12.20
C SER A 5 -1.53 -20.62 -12.19
N SER A 6 -2.67 -20.16 -12.70
CA SER A 6 -3.06 -18.75 -12.67
C SER A 6 -4.56 -18.55 -12.50
N TYR A 7 -4.94 -17.35 -12.07
CA TYR A 7 -6.33 -16.90 -11.99
C TYR A 7 -7.07 -17.10 -13.31
N MET A 8 -6.44 -16.74 -14.43
CA MET A 8 -7.02 -16.87 -15.76
C MET A 8 -7.29 -18.32 -16.15
N GLN A 9 -6.37 -19.24 -15.83
CA GLN A 9 -6.58 -20.66 -16.07
C GLN A 9 -7.74 -21.20 -15.22
N ALA A 10 -7.83 -20.80 -13.95
CA ALA A 10 -8.93 -21.19 -13.09
C ALA A 10 -10.28 -20.70 -13.61
N VAL A 11 -10.37 -19.43 -14.02
CA VAL A 11 -11.61 -18.87 -14.61
C VAL A 11 -12.00 -19.61 -15.87
N ARG A 12 -11.05 -19.88 -16.77
CA ARG A 12 -11.32 -20.66 -17.99
C ARG A 12 -11.85 -22.05 -17.68
N HIS A 13 -11.22 -22.74 -16.71
CA HIS A 13 -11.58 -24.10 -16.34
C HIS A 13 -12.99 -24.19 -15.74
N PHE A 14 -13.35 -23.27 -14.83
CA PHE A 14 -14.63 -23.33 -14.13
C PHE A 14 -15.77 -22.57 -14.81
N LEU A 15 -15.49 -21.47 -15.50
CA LEU A 15 -16.49 -20.52 -16.02
C LEU A 15 -16.47 -20.36 -17.54
N GLY A 16 -15.50 -20.96 -18.23
CA GLY A 16 -15.37 -20.95 -19.69
C GLY A 16 -14.74 -19.68 -20.28
N GLY A 17 -14.49 -19.70 -21.60
CA GLY A 17 -13.67 -18.69 -22.29
C GLY A 17 -14.26 -17.27 -22.37
N LYS A 18 -15.60 -17.11 -22.34
CA LYS A 18 -16.22 -15.77 -22.29
C LYS A 18 -15.94 -15.09 -20.96
N SER A 19 -16.06 -15.83 -19.86
CA SER A 19 -15.77 -15.36 -18.51
C SER A 19 -14.28 -15.08 -18.35
N GLU A 20 -13.42 -15.94 -18.89
CA GLU A 20 -11.96 -15.73 -18.96
C GLU A 20 -11.64 -14.36 -19.58
N SER A 21 -12.25 -14.03 -20.73
CA SER A 21 -12.00 -12.75 -21.40
C SER A 21 -12.44 -11.54 -20.56
N ILE A 22 -13.63 -11.58 -19.97
CA ILE A 22 -14.15 -10.48 -19.15
C ILE A 22 -13.32 -10.31 -17.87
N CYS A 23 -13.07 -11.41 -17.15
CA CYS A 23 -12.26 -11.41 -15.94
C CYS A 23 -10.81 -11.00 -16.22
N GLY A 24 -10.27 -11.32 -17.39
CA GLY A 24 -8.94 -10.88 -17.82
C GLY A 24 -8.81 -9.37 -17.96
N VAL A 25 -9.82 -8.71 -18.55
CA VAL A 25 -9.84 -7.25 -18.62
C VAL A 25 -9.87 -6.64 -17.22
N VAL A 26 -10.78 -7.13 -16.36
CA VAL A 26 -10.91 -6.64 -14.97
C VAL A 26 -9.63 -6.86 -14.16
N LEU A 27 -8.99 -8.03 -14.32
CA LEU A 27 -7.73 -8.34 -13.65
C LEU A 27 -6.61 -7.40 -14.10
N GLN A 28 -6.47 -7.17 -15.42
CA GLN A 28 -5.46 -6.27 -15.96
C GLN A 28 -5.66 -4.82 -15.50
N GLU A 29 -6.91 -4.35 -15.47
CA GLU A 29 -7.23 -3.04 -14.90
C GLU A 29 -6.82 -2.94 -13.42
N ALA A 30 -7.05 -3.99 -12.62
CA ALA A 30 -6.66 -4.02 -11.22
C ALA A 30 -5.13 -4.02 -11.02
N LEU A 31 -4.39 -4.80 -11.82
CA LEU A 31 -2.92 -4.85 -11.78
C LEU A 31 -2.31 -3.52 -12.19
N TYR A 32 -2.79 -2.94 -13.29
CA TYR A 32 -2.36 -1.60 -13.73
C TYR A 32 -2.68 -0.53 -12.68
N GLY A 33 -3.86 -0.60 -12.07
CA GLY A 33 -4.27 0.27 -10.97
C GLY A 33 -3.31 0.19 -9.78
N CYS A 34 -2.84 -1.00 -9.41
CA CYS A 34 -1.81 -1.17 -8.38
C CYS A 34 -0.51 -0.45 -8.75
N GLY A 35 -0.04 -0.60 -9.98
CA GLY A 35 1.15 0.09 -10.48
C GLY A 35 1.03 1.62 -10.42
N VAL A 36 -0.12 2.17 -10.83
CA VAL A 36 -0.40 3.62 -10.75
C VAL A 36 -0.39 4.09 -9.28
N ALA A 37 -1.11 3.38 -8.41
CA ALA A 37 -1.18 3.73 -6.99
C ALA A 37 0.20 3.71 -6.32
N TYR A 38 1.03 2.71 -6.64
CA TYR A 38 2.39 2.60 -6.10
C TYR A 38 3.29 3.72 -6.60
N THR A 39 3.17 4.09 -7.87
CA THR A 39 3.92 5.22 -8.45
C THR A 39 3.56 6.54 -7.78
N ILE A 40 2.27 6.82 -7.62
CA ILE A 40 1.80 8.04 -6.94
C ILE A 40 2.24 8.03 -5.48
N THR A 41 2.08 6.91 -4.77
CA THR A 41 2.41 6.82 -3.33
C THR A 41 3.92 6.98 -3.10
N ALA A 42 4.75 6.35 -3.92
CA ALA A 42 6.20 6.52 -3.84
C ALA A 42 6.62 7.97 -4.11
N ALA A 43 6.00 8.62 -5.11
CA ALA A 43 6.25 10.03 -5.39
C ALA A 43 5.87 10.94 -4.22
N VAL A 44 4.69 10.74 -3.63
CA VAL A 44 4.23 11.48 -2.45
C VAL A 44 5.16 11.28 -1.26
N SER A 45 5.68 10.07 -1.04
CA SER A 45 6.63 9.77 0.03
C SER A 45 8.00 10.41 -0.19
N MET A 46 8.54 10.37 -1.42
CA MET A 46 9.78 11.09 -1.76
C MET A 46 9.63 12.61 -1.61
N ARG A 47 8.50 13.15 -2.04
CA ARG A 47 8.15 14.56 -1.82
C ARG A 47 8.09 14.90 -0.34
N ALA A 48 7.51 14.03 0.49
CA ALA A 48 7.41 14.24 1.93
C ALA A 48 8.80 14.36 2.59
N ILE A 49 9.77 13.53 2.18
CA ILE A 49 11.18 13.62 2.63
C ILE A 49 11.80 14.97 2.25
N GLN A 50 11.64 15.39 0.99
CA GLN A 50 12.17 16.69 0.52
C GLN A 50 11.56 17.87 1.27
N LYS A 51 10.24 17.84 1.43
CA LYS A 51 9.51 18.87 2.16
C LYS A 51 9.94 18.92 3.62
N SER A 52 10.15 17.77 4.26
CA SER A 52 10.64 17.66 5.63
C SER A 52 12.03 18.25 5.83
N ASN A 53 12.97 17.88 4.97
CA ASN A 53 14.32 18.43 5.01
C ASN A 53 14.36 19.95 4.73
N CYS A 54 13.52 20.43 3.82
CA CYS A 54 13.41 21.86 3.52
C CYS A 54 12.95 22.65 4.76
N TYR A 55 11.88 22.23 5.44
CA TYR A 55 11.41 22.93 6.64
C TYR A 55 12.36 22.82 7.83
N HIS A 56 13.11 21.72 7.93
CA HIS A 56 14.15 21.60 8.95
C HIS A 56 15.26 22.62 8.73
N LYS A 57 15.68 22.83 7.47
CA LYS A 57 16.78 23.73 7.12
C LYS A 57 16.38 25.20 7.06
N GLU A 58 15.28 25.51 6.39
CA GLU A 58 14.86 26.88 6.05
C GLU A 58 13.84 27.44 7.06
N GLY A 59 13.37 26.61 8.01
CA GLY A 59 12.37 26.98 9.00
C GLY A 59 10.93 26.74 8.55
N ARG A 60 9.99 26.72 9.51
CA ARG A 60 8.59 26.29 9.30
C ARG A 60 7.78 27.18 8.35
N GLU A 61 8.17 28.44 8.20
CA GLU A 61 7.48 29.42 7.37
C GLU A 61 8.01 29.45 5.91
N ALA A 62 8.97 28.59 5.57
CA ALA A 62 9.54 28.55 4.22
C ALA A 62 8.51 28.04 3.20
N SER A 63 8.52 28.62 1.99
CA SER A 63 7.68 28.16 0.88
C SER A 63 8.28 26.91 0.21
N CYS A 64 8.22 25.77 0.88
CA CYS A 64 8.71 24.48 0.36
C CYS A 64 7.62 23.80 -0.48
N SER A 65 7.64 24.02 -1.80
CA SER A 65 6.74 23.36 -2.76
C SER A 65 7.55 22.54 -3.78
N TYR A 66 7.15 21.29 -3.94
CA TYR A 66 7.77 20.34 -4.85
C TYR A 66 6.67 19.60 -5.62
N GLY A 67 6.84 19.45 -6.93
CA GLY A 67 5.95 18.66 -7.78
C GLY A 67 6.13 17.16 -7.57
N ASP A 68 5.07 16.37 -7.78
CA ASP A 68 5.13 14.91 -7.70
C ASP A 68 5.69 14.30 -8.99
N GLU A 69 5.57 14.99 -10.13
CA GLU A 69 5.85 14.50 -11.48
C GLU A 69 7.32 14.04 -11.60
N PHE A 70 8.24 14.82 -11.05
CA PHE A 70 9.66 14.49 -11.04
C PHE A 70 9.95 13.19 -10.26
N PHE A 71 9.29 13.00 -9.11
CA PHE A 71 9.46 11.79 -8.31
C PHE A 71 8.78 10.57 -8.95
N MET A 72 7.66 10.76 -9.66
CA MET A 72 7.05 9.70 -10.46
C MET A 72 8.00 9.22 -11.56
N LEU A 73 8.71 10.13 -12.25
CA LEU A 73 9.71 9.78 -13.25
C LEU A 73 10.89 9.01 -12.63
N ILE A 74 11.39 9.44 -11.47
CA ILE A 74 12.44 8.73 -10.74
C ILE A 74 11.99 7.30 -10.38
N PHE A 75 10.79 7.16 -9.80
CA PHE A 75 10.27 5.85 -9.43
C PHE A 75 10.11 4.97 -10.67
N GLY A 76 9.58 5.50 -11.78
CA GLY A 76 9.47 4.77 -13.05
C GLY A 76 10.84 4.30 -13.57
N CYS A 77 11.88 5.13 -13.48
CA CYS A 77 13.24 4.73 -13.86
C CYS A 77 13.76 3.57 -12.99
N ILE A 78 13.50 3.61 -11.67
CA ILE A 78 13.82 2.50 -10.76
C ILE A 78 13.08 1.23 -11.19
N GLN A 79 11.79 1.33 -11.50
CA GLN A 79 11.01 0.16 -11.93
C GLN A 79 11.49 -0.45 -13.25
N ILE A 80 11.96 0.36 -14.20
CA ILE A 80 12.56 -0.14 -15.45
C ILE A 80 13.83 -0.94 -15.19
N VAL A 81 14.66 -0.50 -14.23
CA VAL A 81 15.87 -1.23 -13.84
C VAL A 81 15.51 -2.50 -13.09
N MET A 82 14.59 -2.41 -12.13
CA MET A 82 14.17 -3.56 -11.32
C MET A 82 13.39 -4.59 -12.14
N SER A 83 12.72 -4.20 -13.22
CA SER A 83 12.02 -5.13 -14.11
C SER A 83 12.95 -6.01 -14.94
N GLN A 84 14.26 -5.76 -14.92
CA GLN A 84 15.25 -6.64 -15.52
C GLN A 84 15.53 -7.89 -14.66
N ILE A 85 14.96 -7.99 -13.45
CA ILE A 85 15.05 -9.21 -12.63
C ILE A 85 14.18 -10.29 -13.30
N PRO A 86 14.71 -11.52 -13.52
CA PRO A 86 14.05 -12.48 -14.43
C PRO A 86 12.81 -13.16 -13.85
N ASP A 87 12.82 -13.49 -12.55
CA ASP A 87 11.74 -14.27 -11.93
C ASP A 87 11.54 -13.95 -10.42
N PHE A 88 10.44 -14.48 -9.87
CA PHE A 88 10.08 -14.33 -8.46
C PHE A 88 11.12 -14.90 -7.48
N HIS A 89 11.90 -15.89 -7.88
CA HIS A 89 12.91 -16.51 -7.03
C HIS A 89 14.13 -15.57 -6.89
N ASP A 90 14.55 -14.94 -7.99
CA ASP A 90 15.59 -13.91 -7.99
C ASP A 90 15.14 -12.62 -7.27
N MET A 91 13.82 -12.41 -7.14
CA MET A 91 13.22 -11.34 -6.35
C MET A 91 13.03 -11.66 -4.86
N GLU A 92 13.39 -12.85 -4.37
CA GLU A 92 13.15 -13.25 -2.97
C GLU A 92 13.75 -12.24 -1.98
N TRP A 93 15.00 -11.82 -2.22
CA TRP A 93 15.68 -10.84 -1.38
C TRP A 93 14.97 -9.48 -1.35
N LEU A 94 14.44 -9.06 -2.51
CA LEU A 94 13.72 -7.79 -2.66
C LEU A 94 12.37 -7.87 -1.94
N SER A 95 11.71 -9.03 -1.99
CA SER A 95 10.44 -9.30 -1.29
C SER A 95 10.63 -9.31 0.24
N VAL A 96 11.71 -9.92 0.73
CA VAL A 96 12.08 -9.89 2.16
C VAL A 96 12.38 -8.46 2.61
N LEU A 97 13.17 -7.72 1.83
CA LEU A 97 13.47 -6.32 2.12
C LEU A 97 12.19 -5.47 2.15
N ALA A 98 11.34 -5.60 1.13
CA ALA A 98 10.06 -4.88 1.05
C ALA A 98 9.15 -5.21 2.24
N THR A 99 9.15 -6.46 2.70
CA THR A 99 8.38 -6.87 3.89
C THR A 99 8.90 -6.19 5.15
N ILE A 100 10.23 -6.20 5.38
CA ILE A 100 10.86 -5.52 6.53
C ILE A 100 10.51 -4.03 6.53
N MET A 101 10.62 -3.38 5.37
CA MET A 101 10.28 -1.97 5.20
C MET A 101 8.80 -1.70 5.47
N SER A 102 7.91 -2.62 5.09
CA SER A 102 6.48 -2.56 5.37
C SER A 102 6.17 -2.54 6.86
N PHE A 103 6.74 -3.49 7.60
CA PHE A 103 6.62 -3.53 9.05
C PHE A 103 7.21 -2.29 9.72
N ALA A 104 8.34 -1.79 9.21
CA ALA A 104 8.99 -0.60 9.75
C ALA A 104 8.09 0.64 9.63
N TYR A 105 7.66 1.02 8.41
CA TYR A 105 6.85 2.24 8.26
C TYR A 105 5.48 2.10 8.93
N SER A 106 4.87 0.91 8.91
CA SER A 106 3.55 0.69 9.52
C SER A 106 3.63 0.78 11.05
N SER A 107 4.67 0.21 11.66
CA SER A 107 4.89 0.32 13.11
C SER A 107 5.18 1.77 13.53
N ILE A 108 5.98 2.51 12.75
CA ILE A 108 6.25 3.93 13.01
C ILE A 108 4.95 4.74 12.89
N GLY A 109 4.18 4.56 11.82
CA GLY A 109 2.91 5.25 11.62
C GLY A 109 1.90 4.98 12.74
N LEU A 110 1.79 3.72 13.19
CA LEU A 110 0.96 3.33 14.33
C LEU A 110 1.43 4.00 15.62
N ALA A 111 2.72 3.92 15.93
CA ALA A 111 3.29 4.48 17.15
C ALA A 111 3.13 6.01 17.20
N LEU A 112 3.37 6.70 16.09
CA LEU A 112 3.16 8.14 15.98
C LEU A 112 1.68 8.50 16.08
N GLY A 113 0.79 7.73 15.45
CA GLY A 113 -0.66 7.88 15.56
C GLY A 113 -1.11 7.82 17.00
N PHE A 114 -0.71 6.74 17.70
CA PHE A 114 -1.01 6.55 19.11
C PHE A 114 -0.44 7.69 19.98
N ALA A 115 0.85 8.03 19.81
CA ALA A 115 1.50 9.11 20.54
C ALA A 115 0.79 10.45 20.34
N LYS A 116 0.31 10.73 19.13
CA LYS A 116 -0.45 11.94 18.81
C LYS A 116 -1.81 11.96 19.50
N VAL A 117 -2.52 10.84 19.57
CA VAL A 117 -3.78 10.73 20.34
C VAL A 117 -3.54 11.03 21.81
N VAL A 118 -2.51 10.42 22.41
CA VAL A 118 -2.13 10.68 23.82
C VAL A 118 -1.76 12.14 24.02
N GLY A 119 -0.95 12.71 23.13
CA GLY A 119 -0.52 14.11 23.18
C GLY A 119 -1.66 15.11 23.01
N ASN A 120 -2.63 14.81 22.14
CA ASN A 120 -3.84 15.62 21.96
C ASN A 120 -4.74 15.61 23.20
N ARG A 121 -4.66 14.56 24.03
CA ARG A 121 -5.59 14.30 25.15
C ARG A 121 -7.07 14.28 24.74
N ALA A 122 -7.33 14.02 23.46
CA ALA A 122 -8.65 14.03 22.86
C ALA A 122 -8.67 13.14 21.61
N ILE A 123 -9.83 12.55 21.34
CA ILE A 123 -10.11 11.83 20.10
C ILE A 123 -10.78 12.83 19.14
N LYS A 124 -10.12 13.15 18.03
CA LYS A 124 -10.64 14.10 17.03
C LYS A 124 -11.61 13.46 16.04
N GLY A 125 -11.52 12.15 15.87
CA GLY A 125 -12.42 11.38 15.02
C GLY A 125 -13.86 11.37 15.54
N SER A 126 -14.82 11.28 14.63
CA SER A 126 -16.24 11.14 14.96
C SER A 126 -16.87 9.95 14.22
N ILE A 127 -17.92 9.35 14.81
CA ILE A 127 -18.67 8.25 14.17
C ILE A 127 -19.31 8.70 12.85
N GLY A 128 -19.70 9.97 12.77
CA GLY A 128 -20.31 10.55 11.57
C GLY A 128 -19.35 10.74 10.40
N GLY A 129 -18.04 10.63 10.60
CA GLY A 129 -17.05 10.89 9.55
C GLY A 129 -17.03 12.34 9.09
N VAL A 130 -16.53 12.56 7.87
CA VAL A 130 -16.50 13.89 7.24
C VAL A 130 -17.94 14.42 7.05
N PRO A 131 -18.26 15.63 7.57
CA PRO A 131 -19.56 16.26 7.36
C PRO A 131 -19.66 16.74 5.91
N VAL A 132 -20.79 16.45 5.27
CA VAL A 132 -21.07 16.90 3.89
C VAL A 132 -22.50 17.40 3.81
N SER A 133 -22.72 18.39 2.94
CA SER A 133 -24.00 19.07 2.78
C SER A 133 -25.08 18.24 2.07
N SER A 134 -24.71 17.13 1.44
CA SER A 134 -25.61 16.29 0.64
C SER A 134 -25.46 14.80 0.98
N GLY A 135 -26.59 14.11 1.15
CA GLY A 135 -26.62 12.66 1.36
C GLY A 135 -26.02 11.87 0.21
N LEU A 136 -26.17 12.34 -1.04
CA LEU A 136 -25.56 11.68 -2.20
C LEU A 136 -24.03 11.76 -2.13
N LYS A 137 -23.47 12.92 -1.75
CA LYS A 137 -22.03 13.07 -1.55
C LYS A 137 -21.53 12.19 -0.41
N LYS A 138 -22.33 12.03 0.65
CA LYS A 138 -22.00 11.11 1.76
C LYS A 138 -21.92 9.68 1.26
N LEU A 139 -22.90 9.25 0.48
CA LEU A 139 -22.96 7.90 -0.10
C LEU A 139 -21.75 7.63 -1.00
N THR A 140 -21.37 8.58 -1.86
CA THR A 140 -20.17 8.45 -2.70
C THR A 140 -18.90 8.28 -1.86
N LEU A 141 -18.71 9.05 -0.80
CA LEU A 141 -17.55 8.90 0.09
C LEU A 141 -17.52 7.55 0.82
N VAL A 142 -18.69 7.01 1.18
CA VAL A 142 -18.78 5.66 1.76
C VAL A 142 -18.36 4.60 0.75
N PHE A 143 -18.84 4.67 -0.50
CA PHE A 143 -18.41 3.76 -1.55
C PHE A 143 -16.92 3.90 -1.89
N GLN A 144 -16.38 5.12 -1.88
CA GLN A 144 -14.95 5.34 -2.03
C GLN A 144 -14.16 4.65 -0.91
N ALA A 145 -14.58 4.80 0.35
CA ALA A 145 -13.92 4.14 1.47
C ALA A 145 -14.00 2.59 1.38
N LEU A 146 -15.12 2.04 0.91
CA LEU A 146 -15.23 0.60 0.63
C LEU A 146 -14.29 0.16 -0.49
N GLY A 147 -14.14 0.98 -1.53
CA GLY A 147 -13.17 0.78 -2.61
C GLY A 147 -11.73 0.80 -2.09
N ASP A 148 -11.38 1.75 -1.24
CA ASP A 148 -10.05 1.85 -0.61
C ASP A 148 -9.76 0.61 0.25
N ILE A 149 -10.75 0.11 1.00
CA ILE A 149 -10.62 -1.15 1.77
C ILE A 149 -10.42 -2.35 0.85
N ALA A 150 -11.19 -2.47 -0.23
CA ALA A 150 -11.04 -3.56 -1.18
C ALA A 150 -9.66 -3.53 -1.87
N PHE A 151 -9.21 -2.34 -2.27
CA PHE A 151 -7.91 -2.11 -2.87
C PHE A 151 -6.74 -2.44 -1.93
N ALA A 152 -6.94 -2.35 -0.60
CA ALA A 152 -5.91 -2.68 0.38
C ALA A 152 -5.55 -4.18 0.45
N TYR A 153 -6.32 -5.06 -0.20
CA TYR A 153 -6.06 -6.50 -0.30
C TYR A 153 -5.90 -6.98 -1.77
N PRO A 154 -4.96 -6.40 -2.55
CA PRO A 154 -4.83 -6.73 -3.97
C PRO A 154 -4.18 -8.10 -4.22
N TYR A 155 -3.64 -8.74 -3.18
CA TYR A 155 -3.00 -10.06 -3.28
C TYR A 155 -3.95 -11.16 -3.79
N THR A 156 -5.27 -10.98 -3.63
CA THR A 156 -6.28 -11.92 -4.10
C THR A 156 -6.25 -12.11 -5.62
N ASN A 157 -5.76 -11.11 -6.35
CA ASN A 157 -5.62 -11.12 -7.80
C ASN A 157 -4.48 -12.03 -8.30
N ILE A 158 -3.48 -12.30 -7.45
CA ILE A 158 -2.25 -13.03 -7.80
C ILE A 158 -2.01 -14.25 -6.90
N VAL A 159 -3.00 -14.64 -6.10
CA VAL A 159 -2.83 -15.67 -5.07
C VAL A 159 -2.56 -17.05 -5.66
N LEU A 160 -3.10 -17.36 -6.85
CA LEU A 160 -2.89 -18.64 -7.51
C LEU A 160 -1.50 -18.71 -8.14
N GLU A 161 -1.05 -17.61 -8.71
CA GLU A 161 0.27 -17.41 -9.29
C GLU A 161 1.34 -17.56 -8.20
N ILE A 162 1.15 -16.92 -7.03
CA ILE A 162 2.04 -17.11 -5.87
C ILE A 162 2.02 -18.57 -5.41
N GLN A 163 0.84 -19.19 -5.31
CA GLN A 163 0.72 -20.57 -4.86
C GLN A 163 1.48 -21.55 -5.78
N ASP A 164 1.47 -21.32 -7.10
CA ASP A 164 2.14 -22.16 -8.09
C ASP A 164 3.67 -22.15 -7.95
N THR A 165 4.24 -21.12 -7.33
CA THR A 165 5.69 -21.04 -7.03
C THR A 165 6.12 -21.84 -5.79
N LEU A 166 5.19 -22.30 -4.96
CA LEU A 166 5.52 -22.97 -3.70
C LEU A 166 6.03 -24.38 -3.95
N ARG A 167 7.09 -24.76 -3.23
CA ARG A 167 7.63 -26.13 -3.30
C ARG A 167 6.74 -27.09 -2.50
N SER A 168 6.44 -28.24 -3.11
CA SER A 168 5.84 -29.40 -2.44
C SER A 168 6.92 -30.46 -2.13
N PRO A 169 6.87 -31.20 -1.00
CA PRO A 169 5.86 -31.21 0.07
C PRO A 169 6.09 -30.18 1.22
N PRO A 170 5.06 -29.79 1.99
CA PRO A 170 3.65 -30.19 1.91
C PRO A 170 2.92 -29.56 0.71
N PRO A 171 1.67 -29.98 0.38
CA PRO A 171 0.93 -29.44 -0.76
C PRO A 171 0.87 -27.90 -0.73
N GLU A 172 1.11 -27.26 -1.88
CA GLU A 172 1.17 -25.79 -2.01
C GLU A 172 -0.03 -25.08 -1.37
N ASN A 173 -1.24 -25.63 -1.52
CA ASN A 173 -2.45 -25.05 -0.95
C ASN A 173 -2.47 -25.02 0.59
N GLN A 174 -1.80 -25.94 1.28
CA GLN A 174 -1.70 -25.95 2.74
C GLN A 174 -0.74 -24.85 3.20
N THR A 175 0.41 -24.76 2.54
CA THR A 175 1.40 -23.71 2.78
C THR A 175 0.80 -22.33 2.50
N MET A 176 0.16 -22.16 1.34
CA MET A 176 -0.46 -20.90 0.93
C MET A 176 -1.60 -20.49 1.86
N LYS A 177 -2.46 -21.44 2.28
CA LYS A 177 -3.56 -21.14 3.22
C LYS A 177 -3.04 -20.66 4.58
N LYS A 178 -2.01 -21.30 5.10
CA LYS A 178 -1.38 -20.90 6.37
C LYS A 178 -0.71 -19.52 6.23
N ALA A 179 0.05 -19.31 5.15
CA ALA A 179 0.69 -18.03 4.87
C ALA A 179 -0.33 -16.90 4.70
N SER A 180 -1.38 -17.12 3.91
CA SER A 180 -2.46 -16.15 3.68
C SER A 180 -3.19 -15.78 4.97
N LEU A 181 -3.51 -16.76 5.84
CA LEU A 181 -4.16 -16.49 7.11
C LEU A 181 -3.31 -15.57 7.99
N ILE A 182 -2.02 -15.86 8.11
CA ILE A 182 -1.08 -15.05 8.89
C ILE A 182 -0.96 -13.65 8.29
N ALA A 183 -0.78 -13.56 6.97
CA ALA A 183 -0.68 -12.29 6.26
C ALA A 183 -1.91 -11.41 6.48
N ILE A 184 -3.12 -11.95 6.28
CA ILE A 184 -4.39 -11.22 6.48
C ILE A 184 -4.52 -10.72 7.92
N ILE A 185 -4.20 -11.55 8.92
CA ILE A 185 -4.28 -11.14 10.33
C ILE A 185 -3.35 -9.96 10.60
N ILE A 186 -2.11 -10.04 10.13
CA ILE A 186 -1.10 -9.00 10.33
C ILE A 186 -1.48 -7.71 9.59
N THR A 187 -1.85 -7.79 8.31
CA THR A 187 -2.22 -6.61 7.52
C THR A 187 -3.47 -5.95 8.06
N THR A 188 -4.48 -6.74 8.44
CA THR A 188 -5.72 -6.23 9.07
C THR A 188 -5.40 -5.50 10.37
N PHE A 189 -4.51 -6.06 11.20
CA PHE A 189 -4.05 -5.40 12.42
C PHE A 189 -3.44 -4.02 12.09
N PHE A 190 -2.45 -3.95 11.20
CA PHE A 190 -1.83 -2.66 10.87
C PHE A 190 -2.82 -1.67 10.24
N TYR A 191 -3.63 -2.09 9.26
CA TYR A 191 -4.61 -1.22 8.61
C TYR A 191 -5.64 -0.66 9.59
N LEU A 192 -6.19 -1.52 10.45
CA LEU A 192 -7.18 -1.10 11.44
C LEU A 192 -6.56 -0.15 12.46
N PHE A 193 -5.39 -0.47 13.02
CA PHE A 193 -4.77 0.35 14.05
C PHE A 193 -4.20 1.66 13.50
N CYS A 194 -3.54 1.66 12.34
CA CYS A 194 -3.10 2.88 11.68
C CYS A 194 -4.28 3.77 11.29
N GLY A 195 -5.35 3.20 10.73
CA GLY A 195 -6.57 3.92 10.39
C GLY A 195 -7.27 4.51 11.62
N CYS A 196 -7.47 3.70 12.66
CA CYS A 196 -8.11 4.12 13.90
C CYS A 196 -7.31 5.20 14.64
N PHE A 197 -6.01 5.00 14.87
CA PHE A 197 -5.20 5.99 15.56
C PHE A 197 -4.94 7.23 14.71
N GLY A 198 -4.80 7.10 13.39
CA GLY A 198 -4.75 8.25 12.48
C GLY A 198 -6.01 9.09 12.55
N TYR A 199 -7.17 8.45 12.42
CA TYR A 199 -8.44 9.16 12.50
C TYR A 199 -8.71 9.73 13.89
N ALA A 200 -8.31 9.04 14.97
CA ALA A 200 -8.37 9.59 16.32
C ALA A 200 -7.42 10.79 16.50
N ALA A 201 -6.25 10.80 15.85
CA ALA A 201 -5.25 11.85 15.96
C ALA A 201 -5.58 13.11 15.15
N PHE A 202 -6.16 12.95 13.96
CA PHE A 202 -6.37 14.03 12.98
C PHE A 202 -7.84 14.32 12.67
N GLY A 203 -8.75 13.39 12.95
CA GLY A 203 -10.17 13.55 12.65
C GLY A 203 -10.42 13.67 11.15
N ASN A 204 -11.27 14.61 10.74
CA ASN A 204 -11.60 14.84 9.33
C ASN A 204 -10.42 15.38 8.51
N GLU A 205 -9.35 15.85 9.16
CA GLU A 205 -8.12 16.33 8.52
C GLU A 205 -7.08 15.20 8.38
N THR A 206 -7.48 13.93 8.50
CA THR A 206 -6.57 12.80 8.32
C THR A 206 -6.07 12.77 6.87
N PRO A 207 -4.76 12.88 6.61
CA PRO A 207 -4.25 12.83 5.25
C PRO A 207 -4.22 11.40 4.71
N GLY A 208 -4.28 11.26 3.39
CA GLY A 208 -4.25 9.95 2.73
C GLY A 208 -2.97 9.15 3.05
N ASN A 209 -1.82 9.82 3.10
CA ASN A 209 -0.62 9.28 3.74
C ASN A 209 -0.52 9.85 5.16
N ILE A 210 -0.88 9.04 6.16
CA ILE A 210 -0.87 9.45 7.59
C ILE A 210 0.49 10.01 8.03
N LEU A 211 1.60 9.54 7.45
CA LEU A 211 2.96 10.01 7.78
C LEU A 211 3.15 11.50 7.46
N THR A 212 2.39 12.04 6.50
CA THR A 212 2.42 13.47 6.17
C THR A 212 1.64 14.32 7.19
N GLY A 213 0.75 13.72 7.97
CA GLY A 213 -0.10 14.39 8.95
C GLY A 213 0.60 14.69 10.27
N PHE A 214 1.62 13.90 10.62
CA PHE A 214 2.37 14.15 11.84
C PHE A 214 3.11 15.48 11.84
N GLY A 215 3.20 16.16 10.68
CA GLY A 215 3.98 17.37 10.50
C GLY A 215 5.47 17.11 10.71
N PHE A 216 6.28 18.14 10.54
CA PHE A 216 7.74 18.10 10.72
C PHE A 216 8.12 18.10 12.21
N TYR A 217 7.39 17.32 13.01
CA TYR A 217 7.65 17.21 14.44
C TYR A 217 8.89 16.36 14.64
N GLU A 218 9.79 16.89 15.47
CA GLU A 218 10.97 16.16 15.93
C GLU A 218 10.55 14.80 16.52
N PRO A 219 11.16 13.68 16.07
CA PRO A 219 12.28 13.63 15.15
C PRO A 219 11.85 13.63 13.66
N TYR A 220 12.22 14.67 12.90
CA TYR A 220 11.92 14.74 11.45
C TYR A 220 12.56 13.58 10.68
N TRP A 221 13.75 13.14 11.12
CA TRP A 221 14.45 12.00 10.55
C TRP A 221 13.63 10.71 10.61
N LEU A 222 12.76 10.55 11.61
CA LEU A 222 11.93 9.35 11.76
C LEU A 222 10.80 9.33 10.72
N ILE A 223 10.25 10.50 10.39
CA ILE A 223 9.27 10.65 9.31
C ILE A 223 9.93 10.41 7.95
N ASP A 224 11.15 10.92 7.76
CA ASP A 224 11.92 10.71 6.54
C ASP A 224 12.26 9.23 6.35
N PHE A 225 12.73 8.58 7.42
CA PHE A 225 13.00 7.14 7.43
C PHE A 225 11.75 6.33 7.11
N ALA A 226 10.60 6.65 7.73
CA ALA A 226 9.35 5.95 7.45
C ALA A 226 8.90 6.12 5.99
N ASN A 227 9.03 7.32 5.41
CA ASN A 227 8.71 7.52 4.00
C ASN A 227 9.72 6.84 3.06
N ALA A 228 11.00 6.77 3.43
CA ALA A 228 11.99 6.00 2.67
C ALA A 228 11.66 4.50 2.69
N CYS A 229 11.24 3.97 3.84
CA CYS A 229 10.73 2.60 3.97
C CYS A 229 9.50 2.38 3.07
N VAL A 230 8.56 3.32 2.98
CA VAL A 230 7.44 3.24 2.03
C VAL A 230 7.95 3.12 0.60
N VAL A 231 8.87 3.98 0.17
CA VAL A 231 9.43 3.93 -1.20
C VAL A 231 10.06 2.58 -1.50
N VAL A 232 10.93 2.07 -0.62
CA VAL A 232 11.61 0.78 -0.81
C VAL A 232 10.61 -0.39 -0.81
N HIS A 233 9.61 -0.36 0.08
CA HIS A 233 8.53 -1.35 0.08
C HIS A 233 7.79 -1.38 -1.27
N LEU A 234 7.43 -0.21 -1.79
CA LEU A 234 6.73 -0.09 -3.07
C LEU A 234 7.60 -0.50 -4.26
N VAL A 235 8.93 -0.40 -4.17
CA VAL A 235 9.82 -0.95 -5.20
C VAL A 235 9.62 -2.46 -5.35
N GLY A 236 9.69 -3.21 -4.25
CA GLY A 236 9.47 -4.66 -4.29
C GLY A 236 8.03 -5.04 -4.64
N GLY A 237 7.05 -4.35 -4.05
CA GLY A 237 5.65 -4.61 -4.33
C GLY A 237 5.27 -4.38 -5.80
N TYR A 238 5.79 -3.34 -6.45
CA TYR A 238 5.46 -3.02 -7.84
C TYR A 238 5.84 -4.16 -8.79
N GLN A 239 7.01 -4.76 -8.57
CA GLN A 239 7.50 -5.86 -9.40
C GLN A 239 6.58 -7.09 -9.28
N VAL A 240 6.05 -7.40 -8.09
CA VAL A 240 5.11 -8.52 -7.88
C VAL A 240 3.83 -8.39 -8.72
N TYR A 241 3.37 -7.17 -9.00
CA TYR A 241 2.15 -6.93 -9.80
C TYR A 241 2.42 -6.65 -11.28
N SER A 242 3.68 -6.45 -11.66
CA SER A 242 4.06 -5.99 -13.01
C SER A 242 4.94 -6.99 -13.76
N GLN A 243 5.55 -7.95 -13.07
CA GLN A 243 6.27 -9.05 -13.69
C GLN A 243 5.31 -10.22 -14.00
N PRO A 244 5.43 -10.85 -15.18
CA PRO A 244 4.58 -11.96 -15.61
C PRO A 244 4.83 -13.27 -14.83
#